data_AF-A0A7S6MTM4-F1
#
_entry.id   AF-A0A7S6MTM4-F1
#
_cell.length_a   1.000
_cell.length_b   1.000
_cell.length_c   1.000
_cell.angle_alpha   90.00
_cell.angle_beta   90.00
_cell.angle_gamma   90.00
#
_symmetry.space_group_name_H-M   'P 1'
#
loop_
_entity.id
_entity.type
_entity.pdbx_description
1 polymer ?
#
loop_
_entity_poly.entity_id
_entity_poly.type
_entity_poly.pdbx_seq_one_letter_code
_entity_poly.pdbx_strand_id
1 'polypeptide(L)'
;MTRDYYYTVDTNGNLWLDSVLQDDPNFLDYFFRRIAPVATDHYPDFPYVSRCGNEMNYVRPADTPIVFNRFDGTKLYYAGSLNVMFRPDKLYYTGDGVLYHAAPVGGVGRLVPQIAMDLAGNIEPWGPWYAYRKNDRCVVPILRLDQADNYTVLWPKDESQCIACGGNNPHGFGLTFFFDTYAGEVFSFVRPTVRMQGSLNIVHGGFVSLLLDETMGKCLSVQGVRAPTAQLNVRFHKPMLIGTEYRLRARITEQRGRKNLVHGEIRLGDDPSVLIAEASALFITLQN
;
A
#
# COMPACT_ATOMS: atom_id res chain seq x y z
N MET A 1 21.98 3.64 41.49
CA MET A 1 22.31 4.81 40.65
C MET A 1 22.10 4.36 39.21
N THR A 2 21.13 4.94 38.52
CA THR A 2 20.86 4.65 37.11
C THR A 2 21.99 5.26 36.27
N ARG A 3 22.52 4.51 35.31
CA ARG A 3 23.53 5.03 34.37
C ARG A 3 22.86 5.28 33.04
N ASP A 4 23.12 6.45 32.47
CA ASP A 4 22.55 6.88 31.20
C ASP A 4 23.62 6.80 30.13
N TYR A 5 23.28 6.17 29.01
CA TYR A 5 24.15 6.03 27.83
C TYR A 5 23.41 6.50 26.58
N TYR A 6 24.17 6.97 25.59
CA TYR A 6 23.64 7.61 24.39
C TYR A 6 24.13 6.88 23.15
N TYR A 7 23.22 6.15 22.53
CA TYR A 7 23.47 5.33 21.36
C TYR A 7 22.95 5.99 20.09
N THR A 8 23.55 5.62 18.96
CA THR A 8 23.01 5.93 17.64
C THR A 8 22.77 4.67 16.83
N VAL A 9 21.72 4.69 16.01
CA VAL A 9 21.43 3.62 15.02
C VAL A 9 21.63 4.21 13.63
N ASP A 10 22.53 3.64 12.83
CA ASP A 10 22.78 4.12 11.47
C ASP A 10 21.78 3.55 10.44
N THR A 11 21.89 3.98 9.18
CA THR A 11 21.00 3.54 8.10
C THR A 11 21.21 2.09 7.66
N ASN A 12 22.22 1.39 8.18
CA ASN A 12 22.47 -0.04 7.97
C ASN A 12 21.98 -0.89 9.16
N GLY A 13 21.50 -0.25 10.23
CA GLY A 13 21.04 -0.90 11.44
C GLY A 13 22.13 -1.20 12.46
N ASN A 14 23.32 -0.62 12.29
CA ASN A 14 24.39 -0.76 13.27
C ASN A 14 24.12 0.13 14.50
N LEU A 15 24.40 -0.41 15.67
CA LEU A 15 24.27 0.28 16.96
C LEU A 15 25.63 0.78 17.42
N TRP A 16 25.75 2.07 17.73
CA TRP A 16 27.00 2.72 18.11
C TRP A 16 26.88 3.38 19.48
N LEU A 17 27.91 3.23 20.31
CA LEU A 17 28.12 3.97 21.57
C LEU A 17 29.49 4.65 21.50
N ASP A 18 29.57 5.98 21.59
CA ASP A 18 30.84 6.72 21.56
C ASP A 18 31.78 6.30 20.41
N SER A 19 31.22 6.11 19.21
CA SER A 19 31.92 5.62 18.00
C SER A 19 32.40 4.17 18.05
N VAL A 20 32.03 3.41 19.08
CA VAL A 20 32.28 1.97 19.20
C VAL A 20 31.05 1.21 18.70
N LEU A 21 31.26 0.42 17.65
CA LEU A 21 30.24 -0.50 17.12
C LEU A 21 29.92 -1.59 18.14
N GLN A 22 28.64 -1.83 18.34
CA GLN A 22 28.14 -2.96 19.12
C GLN A 22 27.79 -4.10 18.16
N ASP A 23 28.54 -5.21 18.21
CA ASP A 23 28.43 -6.32 17.25
C ASP A 23 28.05 -7.66 17.89
N ASP A 24 27.99 -7.77 19.22
CA ASP A 24 27.53 -8.99 19.91
C ASP A 24 26.02 -9.24 19.62
N PRO A 25 25.67 -10.34 18.92
CA PRO A 25 24.28 -10.59 18.51
C PRO A 25 23.32 -10.75 19.69
N ASN A 26 23.78 -11.30 20.82
CA ASN A 26 22.94 -11.51 22.00
C ASN A 26 22.60 -10.17 22.67
N PHE A 27 23.58 -9.29 22.79
CA PHE A 27 23.39 -7.93 23.27
C PHE A 27 22.46 -7.15 22.36
N LEU A 28 22.68 -7.19 21.04
CA LEU A 28 21.82 -6.51 20.07
C LEU A 28 20.36 -6.97 20.21
N ASP A 29 20.12 -8.27 20.25
CA ASP A 29 18.77 -8.81 20.44
C ASP A 29 18.18 -8.40 21.79
N TYR A 30 18.98 -8.42 22.86
CA TYR A 30 18.54 -7.99 24.18
C TYR A 30 18.14 -6.51 24.20
N PHE A 31 18.92 -5.66 23.52
CA PHE A 31 18.75 -4.23 23.40
C PHE A 31 17.50 -3.90 22.57
N PHE A 32 17.40 -4.39 21.34
CA PHE A 32 16.30 -4.07 20.43
C PHE A 32 14.97 -4.73 20.82
N ARG A 33 14.96 -5.79 21.65
CA ARG A 33 13.72 -6.29 22.27
C ARG A 33 13.08 -5.30 23.25
N ARG A 34 13.86 -4.35 23.78
CA ARG A 34 13.45 -3.42 24.85
C ARG A 34 13.42 -1.97 24.41
N ILE A 35 13.74 -1.69 23.16
CA ILE A 35 13.63 -0.34 22.61
C ILE A 35 12.16 0.09 22.64
N ALA A 36 11.91 1.32 23.11
CA ALA A 36 10.59 1.92 23.18
C ALA A 36 10.71 3.45 23.02
N PRO A 37 9.64 4.17 22.63
CA PRO A 37 9.64 5.63 22.67
C PRO A 37 9.92 6.15 24.08
N VAL A 38 10.65 7.27 24.20
CA VAL A 38 10.83 7.93 25.50
C VAL A 38 9.50 8.55 25.94
N ALA A 39 9.17 8.42 27.22
CA ALA A 39 7.93 8.95 27.80
C ALA A 39 8.02 10.45 28.17
N THR A 40 9.18 11.07 28.02
CA THR A 40 9.48 12.44 28.45
C THR A 40 10.30 13.18 27.39
N ASP A 41 10.10 14.49 27.29
CA ASP A 41 10.81 15.33 26.31
C ASP A 41 12.17 15.82 26.81
N HIS A 42 12.76 15.18 27.84
CA HIS A 42 14.02 15.64 28.45
C HIS A 42 15.22 15.48 27.51
N TYR A 43 15.14 14.55 26.54
CA TYR A 43 16.20 14.27 25.58
C TYR A 43 15.63 14.26 24.16
N PRO A 44 15.33 15.44 23.58
CA PRO A 44 14.63 15.53 22.29
C PRO A 44 15.40 14.89 21.13
N ASP A 45 16.74 14.87 21.21
CA ASP A 45 17.59 14.22 20.21
C ASP A 45 17.60 12.69 20.30
N PHE A 46 17.07 12.11 21.38
CA PHE A 46 17.04 10.67 21.63
C PHE A 46 15.60 10.19 21.86
N PRO A 47 14.80 10.08 20.80
CA PRO A 47 13.37 9.78 20.91
C PRO A 47 13.04 8.36 21.37
N TYR A 48 14.04 7.49 21.50
CA TYR A 48 13.86 6.11 21.96
C TYR A 48 14.78 5.78 23.13
N VAL A 49 14.41 4.76 23.91
CA VAL A 49 15.21 4.24 25.01
C VAL A 49 15.11 2.71 25.06
N SER A 50 16.23 2.07 25.35
CA SER A 50 16.31 0.65 25.69
C SER A 50 16.79 0.49 27.13
N ARG A 51 15.97 -0.13 27.97
CA ARG A 51 16.33 -0.34 29.39
C ARG A 51 17.04 -1.68 29.56
N CYS A 52 18.30 -1.65 29.97
CA CYS A 52 19.12 -2.84 30.19
C CYS A 52 19.47 -2.94 31.69
N GLY A 53 18.62 -3.63 32.45
CA GLY A 53 18.76 -3.69 33.92
C GLY A 53 18.62 -2.31 34.58
N ASN A 54 19.72 -1.82 35.14
CA ASN A 54 19.82 -0.51 35.80
C ASN A 54 20.36 0.60 34.86
N GLU A 55 20.57 0.29 33.59
CA GLU A 55 21.09 1.22 32.58
C GLU A 55 19.95 1.69 31.67
N MET A 56 19.94 2.99 31.42
CA MET A 56 19.04 3.67 30.49
C MET A 56 19.83 4.01 29.24
N ASN A 57 19.52 3.33 28.13
CA ASN A 57 20.23 3.52 26.88
C ASN A 57 19.35 4.33 25.93
N TYR A 58 19.57 5.64 25.88
CA TYR A 58 18.88 6.56 24.99
C TYR A 58 19.38 6.38 23.56
N VAL A 59 18.49 6.39 22.57
CA VAL A 59 18.78 6.02 21.19
C VAL A 59 18.32 7.10 20.22
N ARG A 60 19.27 7.55 19.40
CA ARG A 60 19.04 8.44 18.27
C ARG A 60 19.19 7.68 16.95
N PRO A 61 18.09 7.38 16.24
CA PRO A 61 18.20 6.81 14.90
C PRO A 61 18.61 7.87 13.87
N ALA A 62 19.38 7.45 12.86
CA ALA A 62 19.65 8.27 11.68
C ALA A 62 18.41 8.41 10.77
N ASP A 63 17.50 7.45 10.83
CA ASP A 63 16.24 7.43 10.07
C ASP A 63 15.12 6.81 10.93
N THR A 64 15.13 5.49 11.12
CA THR A 64 14.17 4.75 11.95
C THR A 64 14.88 3.98 13.07
N PRO A 65 14.22 3.75 14.22
CA PRO A 65 14.81 2.98 15.34
C PRO A 65 15.04 1.51 14.97
N ILE A 66 14.29 0.98 14.02
CA ILE A 66 14.44 -0.37 13.48
C ILE A 66 14.93 -0.27 12.05
N VAL A 67 15.99 -0.98 11.70
CA VAL A 67 16.47 -1.13 10.32
C VAL A 67 16.56 -2.61 10.01
N PHE A 68 15.86 -3.03 8.97
CA PHE A 68 15.90 -4.41 8.51
C PHE A 68 17.10 -4.60 7.59
N ASN A 69 17.99 -5.53 7.95
CA ASN A 69 19.28 -5.74 7.29
C ASN A 69 19.40 -7.09 6.58
N ARG A 70 18.45 -8.01 6.79
CA ARG A 70 18.38 -9.29 6.08
C ARG A 70 16.94 -9.69 5.76
N PHE A 71 16.75 -10.33 4.62
CA PHE A 71 15.48 -10.89 4.16
C PHE A 71 15.69 -12.33 3.69
N ASP A 72 14.82 -13.25 4.11
CA ASP A 72 14.92 -14.68 3.72
C ASP A 72 13.84 -15.13 2.71
N GLY A 73 13.06 -14.18 2.18
CA GLY A 73 11.88 -14.45 1.35
C GLY A 73 10.56 -14.42 2.12
N THR A 74 10.60 -14.60 3.44
CA THR A 74 9.41 -14.67 4.31
C THR A 74 9.48 -13.70 5.49
N LYS A 75 10.67 -13.40 5.98
CA LYS A 75 10.90 -12.61 7.20
C LYS A 75 11.95 -11.54 6.95
N LEU A 76 11.69 -10.37 7.53
CA LEU A 76 12.64 -9.28 7.63
C LEU A 76 13.32 -9.34 8.99
N TYR A 77 14.65 -9.34 9.00
CA TYR A 77 15.48 -9.44 10.20
C TYR A 77 16.11 -8.09 10.53
N TYR A 78 16.29 -7.85 11.83
CA TYR A 78 16.97 -6.69 12.39
C TYR A 78 17.75 -7.11 13.65
N ALA A 79 18.65 -6.25 14.15
CA ALA A 79 19.56 -6.59 15.24
C ALA A 79 20.38 -7.86 14.92
N GLY A 80 20.43 -8.85 15.81
CA GLY A 80 21.09 -10.13 15.56
C GLY A 80 20.17 -11.18 14.91
N SER A 81 19.06 -11.52 15.56
CA SER A 81 18.13 -12.58 15.13
C SER A 81 16.65 -12.19 15.18
N LEU A 82 16.33 -11.01 15.69
CA LEU A 82 14.96 -10.51 15.72
C LEU A 82 14.40 -10.37 14.31
N ASN A 83 13.10 -10.63 14.18
CA ASN A 83 12.45 -10.61 12.88
C ASN A 83 10.95 -10.29 12.98
N VAL A 84 10.41 -9.84 11.85
CA VAL A 84 8.98 -9.72 11.60
C VAL A 84 8.62 -10.47 10.31
N MET A 85 7.37 -10.91 10.22
CA MET A 85 6.84 -11.46 8.97
C MET A 85 6.81 -10.36 7.89
N PHE A 86 7.35 -10.66 6.72
CA PHE A 86 7.24 -9.77 5.57
C PHE A 86 5.81 -9.74 5.05
N ARG A 87 5.29 -8.53 4.86
CA ARG A 87 3.94 -8.28 4.36
C ARG A 87 4.00 -7.21 3.28
N PRO A 88 3.69 -7.56 2.01
CA PRO A 88 3.63 -6.58 0.93
C PRO A 88 2.70 -5.40 1.22
N ASP A 89 1.59 -5.62 1.93
CA ASP A 89 0.61 -4.58 2.31
C ASP A 89 1.10 -3.64 3.41
N LYS A 90 2.31 -3.89 3.91
CA LYS A 90 3.01 -3.10 4.91
C LYS A 90 4.32 -2.51 4.39
N LEU A 91 4.53 -2.53 3.06
CA LEU A 91 5.59 -1.79 2.41
C LEU A 91 5.19 -0.33 2.20
N TYR A 92 6.15 0.55 2.42
CA TYR A 92 6.05 1.98 2.16
C TYR A 92 7.30 2.46 1.44
N TYR A 93 7.22 3.61 0.79
CA TYR A 93 8.39 4.25 0.20
C TYR A 93 8.36 5.77 0.36
N THR A 94 9.53 6.39 0.29
CA THR A 94 9.68 7.86 0.24
C THR A 94 9.97 8.33 -1.18
N GLY A 95 9.85 9.66 -1.43
CA GLY A 95 10.14 10.25 -2.75
C GLY A 95 11.54 9.93 -3.30
N ASP A 96 12.50 9.69 -2.41
CA ASP A 96 13.89 9.35 -2.78
C ASP A 96 14.09 7.83 -3.01
N GLY A 97 13.01 7.04 -3.00
CA GLY A 97 13.03 5.61 -3.32
C GLY A 97 13.47 4.70 -2.18
N VAL A 98 13.59 5.20 -0.95
CA VAL A 98 13.88 4.36 0.22
C VAL A 98 12.64 3.55 0.58
N LEU A 99 12.81 2.24 0.77
CA LEU A 99 11.73 1.35 1.20
C LEU A 99 11.71 1.20 2.71
N TYR A 100 10.49 1.07 3.25
CA TYR A 100 10.21 0.84 4.65
C TYR A 100 9.20 -0.29 4.79
N HIS A 101 9.22 -0.95 5.94
CA HIS A 101 8.20 -1.92 6.33
C HIS A 101 7.69 -1.63 7.74
N ALA A 102 6.44 -2.01 8.05
CA ALA A 102 5.93 -1.91 9.41
C ALA A 102 6.89 -2.57 10.42
N ALA A 103 7.15 -1.85 11.52
CA ALA A 103 8.10 -2.25 12.55
C ALA A 103 7.44 -2.29 13.94
N PRO A 104 7.97 -3.09 14.88
CA PRO A 104 7.41 -3.20 16.22
C PRO A 104 7.54 -1.90 17.04
N VAL A 105 8.46 -1.02 16.66
CA VAL A 105 8.75 0.26 17.34
C VAL A 105 8.99 1.32 16.27
N GLY A 106 8.51 2.55 16.51
CA GLY A 106 8.64 3.66 15.56
C GLY A 106 7.67 3.62 14.38
N GLY A 107 6.71 2.70 14.37
CA GLY A 107 5.72 2.54 13.30
C GLY A 107 6.26 1.82 12.07
N VAL A 108 7.35 2.33 11.49
CA VAL A 108 8.05 1.74 10.34
C VAL A 108 9.54 1.57 10.59
N GLY A 109 10.14 0.64 9.86
CA GLY A 109 11.57 0.38 9.86
C GLY A 109 12.12 0.41 8.44
N ARG A 110 13.26 1.07 8.27
CA ARG A 110 13.98 1.19 7.00
C ARG A 110 14.43 -0.18 6.50
N LEU A 111 14.32 -0.41 5.20
CA LEU A 111 14.98 -1.53 4.52
C LEU A 111 16.35 -1.08 4.01
N VAL A 112 17.39 -1.86 4.30
CA VAL A 112 18.71 -1.59 3.68
C VAL A 112 18.64 -1.77 2.16
N PRO A 113 19.52 -1.10 1.38
CA PRO A 113 19.51 -1.18 -0.08
C PRO A 113 19.55 -2.60 -0.63
N GLN A 114 20.26 -3.52 0.04
CA GLN A 114 20.33 -4.92 -0.38
C GLN A 114 18.94 -5.59 -0.39
N ILE A 115 18.13 -5.40 0.65
CA ILE A 115 16.77 -5.93 0.68
C ILE A 115 15.92 -5.27 -0.41
N ALA A 116 16.09 -3.96 -0.65
CA ALA A 116 15.36 -3.28 -1.71
C ALA A 116 15.68 -3.89 -3.09
N MET A 117 16.94 -4.25 -3.35
CA MET A 117 17.34 -4.98 -4.55
C MET A 117 16.71 -6.37 -4.63
N ASP A 118 16.67 -7.11 -3.51
CA ASP A 118 16.04 -8.43 -3.45
C ASP A 118 14.52 -8.36 -3.74
N LEU A 119 13.86 -7.27 -3.34
CA LEU A 119 12.44 -7.05 -3.59
C LEU A 119 12.13 -6.47 -4.98
N ALA A 120 13.11 -5.82 -5.63
CA ALA A 120 12.90 -5.05 -6.86
C ALA A 120 12.26 -5.86 -7.99
N GLY A 121 12.60 -7.16 -8.11
CA GLY A 121 12.02 -8.04 -9.13
C GLY A 121 10.50 -8.24 -9.01
N ASN A 122 9.92 -7.94 -7.85
CA ASN A 122 8.48 -8.01 -7.58
C ASN A 122 7.83 -6.63 -7.48
N ILE A 123 8.56 -5.54 -7.67
CA ILE A 123 8.01 -4.18 -7.63
C ILE A 123 7.86 -3.67 -9.06
N GLU A 124 6.66 -3.21 -9.39
CA GLU A 124 6.34 -2.68 -10.71
C GLU A 124 5.65 -1.31 -10.63
N PRO A 125 5.78 -0.47 -11.67
CA PRO A 125 5.01 0.77 -11.76
C PRO A 125 3.50 0.49 -11.73
N TRP A 126 2.78 1.32 -10.98
CA TRP A 126 1.33 1.29 -10.86
C TRP A 126 0.81 2.72 -10.75
N GLY A 127 0.46 3.31 -11.90
CA GLY A 127 0.15 4.73 -11.99
C GLY A 127 1.36 5.60 -11.60
N PRO A 128 1.18 6.65 -10.78
CA PRO A 128 2.28 7.48 -10.29
C PRO A 128 3.06 6.83 -9.13
N TRP A 129 2.75 5.59 -8.77
CA TRP A 129 3.37 4.88 -7.65
C TRP A 129 3.89 3.51 -8.08
N TYR A 130 4.19 2.68 -7.08
CA TYR A 130 4.65 1.31 -7.25
C TYR A 130 3.67 0.34 -6.58
N ALA A 131 3.65 -0.88 -7.08
CA ALA A 131 2.96 -1.98 -6.44
C ALA A 131 3.87 -3.20 -6.33
N TYR A 132 3.69 -3.98 -5.28
CA TYR A 132 4.32 -5.26 -5.08
C TYR A 132 3.45 -6.36 -5.70
N ARG A 133 4.01 -7.13 -6.64
CA ARG A 133 3.38 -8.29 -7.25
C ARG A 133 3.43 -9.46 -6.27
N LYS A 134 2.29 -9.74 -5.60
CA LYS A 134 2.18 -10.88 -4.68
C LYS A 134 2.19 -12.21 -5.45
N ASN A 135 1.37 -12.28 -6.50
CA ASN A 135 1.23 -13.36 -7.48
C ASN A 135 0.95 -12.73 -8.86
N ASP A 136 0.91 -13.51 -9.95
CA ASP A 136 0.62 -13.05 -11.33
C ASP A 136 -0.71 -12.30 -11.54
N ARG A 137 -1.52 -12.12 -10.50
CA ARG A 137 -2.90 -11.61 -10.58
C ARG A 137 -3.23 -10.48 -9.61
N CYS A 138 -2.44 -10.29 -8.56
CA CYS A 138 -2.75 -9.36 -7.49
C CYS A 138 -1.54 -8.47 -7.23
N VAL A 139 -1.74 -7.18 -7.49
CA VAL A 139 -0.80 -6.13 -7.14
C VAL A 139 -1.19 -5.54 -5.80
N VAL A 140 -0.19 -5.33 -4.96
CA VAL A 140 -0.32 -4.74 -3.64
C VAL A 140 0.29 -3.36 -3.70
N PRO A 141 -0.50 -2.28 -3.81
CA PRO A 141 0.03 -0.93 -3.90
C PRO A 141 0.94 -0.62 -2.70
N ILE A 142 2.09 -0.03 -2.99
CA ILE A 142 3.04 0.43 -1.99
C ILE A 142 2.71 1.90 -1.74
N LEU A 143 2.31 2.23 -0.51
CA LEU A 143 1.93 3.60 -0.16
C LEU A 143 3.17 4.48 0.00
N ARG A 144 3.08 5.71 -0.49
CA ARG A 144 4.03 6.77 -0.14
C ARG A 144 3.90 7.10 1.34
N LEU A 145 5.00 7.04 2.09
CA LEU A 145 4.97 7.22 3.54
C LEU A 145 4.43 8.60 3.94
N ASP A 146 4.76 9.64 3.17
CA ASP A 146 4.30 11.02 3.36
C ASP A 146 2.84 11.27 2.95
N GLN A 147 2.20 10.29 2.32
CA GLN A 147 0.82 10.40 1.80
C GLN A 147 -0.08 9.25 2.26
N ALA A 148 0.42 8.37 3.14
CA ALA A 148 -0.28 7.14 3.50
C ALA A 148 -1.66 7.40 4.13
N ASP A 149 -1.80 8.50 4.88
CA ASP A 149 -3.05 8.87 5.55
C ASP A 149 -4.09 9.50 4.61
N ASN A 150 -3.70 9.88 3.39
CA ASN A 150 -4.60 10.46 2.39
C ASN A 150 -5.47 9.40 1.71
N TYR A 151 -5.10 8.12 1.83
CA TYR A 151 -5.71 7.05 1.06
C TYR A 151 -6.13 5.88 1.95
N THR A 152 -7.38 5.46 1.80
CA THR A 152 -7.82 4.16 2.31
C THR A 152 -7.71 3.12 1.20
N VAL A 153 -6.94 2.06 1.44
CA VAL A 153 -6.83 0.95 0.49
C VAL A 153 -8.02 0.00 0.60
N LEU A 154 -8.70 -0.20 -0.52
CA LEU A 154 -9.79 -1.15 -0.67
C LEU A 154 -9.24 -2.43 -1.29
N TRP A 155 -8.74 -3.31 -0.41
CA TRP A 155 -8.13 -4.57 -0.79
C TRP A 155 -9.13 -5.54 -1.43
N PRO A 156 -8.69 -6.34 -2.43
CA PRO A 156 -9.39 -7.54 -2.85
C PRO A 156 -9.70 -8.42 -1.64
N LYS A 157 -10.96 -8.84 -1.49
CA LYS A 157 -11.38 -9.74 -0.41
C LYS A 157 -11.16 -11.19 -0.84
N ASP A 158 -10.48 -11.97 -0.01
CA ASP A 158 -10.14 -13.36 -0.28
C ASP A 158 -11.39 -14.24 -0.43
N GLU A 159 -12.45 -13.95 0.33
CA GLU A 159 -13.74 -14.64 0.26
C GLU A 159 -14.58 -14.25 -0.98
N SER A 160 -14.24 -13.16 -1.66
CA SER A 160 -15.01 -12.68 -2.82
C SER A 160 -14.66 -13.46 -4.08
N GLN A 161 -15.69 -13.98 -4.75
CA GLN A 161 -15.58 -14.59 -6.09
C GLN A 161 -15.80 -13.58 -7.22
N CYS A 162 -15.75 -12.27 -6.95
CA CYS A 162 -15.89 -11.25 -8.00
C CYS A 162 -14.79 -11.39 -9.06
N ILE A 163 -15.18 -11.33 -10.34
CA ILE A 163 -14.24 -11.38 -11.47
C ILE A 163 -13.31 -10.16 -11.52
N ALA A 164 -13.73 -9.01 -11.00
CA ALA A 164 -12.93 -7.79 -10.99
C ALA A 164 -12.01 -7.71 -9.76
N CYS A 165 -12.57 -7.77 -8.54
CA CYS A 165 -11.83 -7.51 -7.30
C CYS A 165 -11.69 -8.72 -6.35
N GLY A 166 -12.05 -9.93 -6.77
CA GLY A 166 -11.95 -11.11 -5.90
C GLY A 166 -10.49 -11.50 -5.64
N GLY A 167 -10.08 -11.61 -4.38
CA GLY A 167 -8.69 -11.89 -4.00
C GLY A 167 -8.22 -13.29 -4.38
N ASN A 168 -9.08 -14.29 -4.18
CA ASN A 168 -8.80 -15.70 -4.49
C ASN A 168 -9.57 -16.23 -5.71
N ASN A 169 -10.26 -15.38 -6.49
CA ASN A 169 -10.90 -15.84 -7.71
C ASN A 169 -9.81 -16.22 -8.75
N PRO A 170 -9.68 -17.49 -9.17
CA PRO A 170 -8.63 -17.90 -10.10
C PRO A 170 -8.80 -17.31 -11.51
N HIS A 171 -10.00 -16.85 -11.84
CA HIS A 171 -10.30 -16.14 -13.06
C HIS A 171 -10.35 -14.62 -12.87
N GLY A 172 -10.21 -14.12 -11.64
CA GLY A 172 -10.29 -12.71 -11.32
C GLY A 172 -9.13 -11.86 -11.86
N PHE A 173 -9.31 -10.55 -11.79
CA PHE A 173 -8.30 -9.54 -12.12
C PHE A 173 -7.62 -8.93 -10.90
N GLY A 174 -8.07 -9.27 -9.68
CA GLY A 174 -7.43 -8.84 -8.43
C GLY A 174 -7.32 -7.32 -8.28
N LEU A 175 -8.28 -6.55 -8.81
CA LEU A 175 -8.21 -5.09 -8.80
C LEU A 175 -8.24 -4.55 -7.36
N THR A 176 -7.20 -3.78 -7.03
CA THR A 176 -7.10 -3.00 -5.80
C THR A 176 -7.50 -1.56 -6.07
N PHE A 177 -8.20 -0.92 -5.15
CA PHE A 177 -8.64 0.46 -5.28
C PHE A 177 -8.14 1.30 -4.11
N PHE A 178 -8.01 2.61 -4.35
CA PHE A 178 -7.85 3.60 -3.30
C PHE A 178 -9.09 4.46 -3.19
N PHE A 179 -9.43 4.82 -1.96
CA PHE A 179 -10.34 5.90 -1.66
C PHE A 179 -9.54 7.11 -1.20
N ASP A 180 -9.60 8.20 -1.96
CA ASP A 180 -9.04 9.49 -1.60
C ASP A 180 -9.93 10.16 -0.55
N THR A 181 -9.44 10.27 0.68
CA THR A 181 -10.22 10.76 1.82
C THR A 181 -10.53 12.26 1.72
N TYR A 182 -9.72 13.01 0.98
CA TYR A 182 -9.91 14.44 0.76
C TYR A 182 -10.86 14.72 -0.41
N ALA A 183 -10.63 14.06 -1.55
CA ALA A 183 -11.45 14.27 -2.74
C ALA A 183 -12.81 13.53 -2.67
N GLY A 184 -12.94 12.51 -1.83
CA GLY A 184 -14.14 11.67 -1.76
C GLY A 184 -14.34 10.80 -3.02
N GLU A 185 -13.24 10.46 -3.70
CA GLU A 185 -13.25 9.70 -4.96
C GLU A 185 -12.57 8.34 -4.76
N VAL A 186 -13.05 7.33 -5.49
CA VAL A 186 -12.35 6.04 -5.61
C VAL A 186 -11.59 6.00 -6.91
N PHE A 187 -10.41 5.42 -6.92
CA PHE A 187 -9.63 5.23 -8.14
C PHE A 187 -8.72 3.99 -8.08
N SER A 188 -8.23 3.58 -9.24
CA SER A 188 -7.32 2.45 -9.42
C SER A 188 -6.53 2.60 -10.73
N PHE A 189 -5.47 1.82 -10.89
CA PHE A 189 -4.74 1.70 -12.14
C PHE A 189 -4.79 0.27 -12.64
N VAL A 190 -4.98 0.11 -13.94
CA VAL A 190 -5.07 -1.19 -14.59
C VAL A 190 -4.29 -1.18 -15.90
N ARG A 191 -3.53 -2.25 -16.13
CA ARG A 191 -2.91 -2.57 -17.41
C ARG A 191 -3.61 -3.82 -17.98
N PRO A 192 -4.60 -3.66 -18.89
CA PRO A 192 -5.36 -4.78 -19.41
C PRO A 192 -4.46 -5.82 -20.09
N THR A 193 -4.74 -7.10 -19.85
CA THR A 193 -4.03 -8.22 -20.47
C THR A 193 -4.85 -8.82 -21.60
N VAL A 194 -4.25 -9.71 -22.40
CA VAL A 194 -4.93 -10.44 -23.49
C VAL A 194 -6.21 -11.18 -23.04
N ARG A 195 -6.35 -11.47 -21.74
CA ARG A 195 -7.58 -12.05 -21.15
C ARG A 195 -8.80 -11.14 -21.26
N MET A 196 -8.57 -9.83 -21.40
CA MET A 196 -9.61 -8.81 -21.56
C MET A 196 -9.87 -8.46 -23.05
N GLN A 197 -9.18 -9.10 -23.99
CA GLN A 197 -9.22 -8.72 -25.40
C GLN A 197 -10.57 -9.06 -26.03
N GLY A 198 -11.10 -8.12 -26.81
CA GLY A 198 -12.14 -8.38 -27.80
C GLY A 198 -11.49 -8.71 -29.14
N SER A 199 -11.18 -7.68 -29.94
CA SER A 199 -10.50 -7.81 -31.23
C SER A 199 -9.48 -6.68 -31.42
N LEU A 200 -8.59 -6.81 -32.42
CA LEU A 200 -7.67 -5.73 -32.84
C LEU A 200 -6.79 -5.15 -31.71
N ASN A 201 -6.37 -5.97 -30.74
CA ASN A 201 -5.62 -5.52 -29.57
C ASN A 201 -6.37 -4.49 -28.69
N ILE A 202 -7.71 -4.48 -28.77
CA ILE A 202 -8.61 -3.62 -28.00
C ILE A 202 -9.31 -4.47 -26.93
N VAL A 203 -9.46 -3.91 -25.74
CA VAL A 203 -10.24 -4.48 -24.63
C VAL A 203 -11.70 -4.61 -25.06
N HIS A 204 -12.31 -5.77 -24.84
CA HIS A 204 -13.73 -5.97 -25.13
C HIS A 204 -14.57 -4.97 -24.32
N GLY A 205 -15.56 -4.33 -24.95
CA GLY A 205 -16.37 -3.29 -24.31
C GLY A 205 -17.05 -3.76 -23.01
N GLY A 206 -17.38 -5.06 -22.92
CA GLY A 206 -17.87 -5.67 -21.68
C GLY A 206 -16.90 -5.60 -20.49
N PHE A 207 -15.58 -5.73 -20.73
CA PHE A 207 -14.58 -5.56 -19.66
C PHE A 207 -14.40 -4.09 -19.28
N VAL A 208 -14.46 -3.17 -20.23
CA VAL A 208 -14.46 -1.73 -19.92
C VAL A 208 -15.68 -1.36 -19.05
N SER A 209 -16.86 -1.88 -19.40
CA SER A 209 -18.08 -1.71 -18.59
C SER A 209 -17.94 -2.34 -17.20
N LEU A 210 -17.35 -3.53 -17.09
CA LEU A 210 -17.05 -4.20 -15.81
C LEU A 210 -16.12 -3.33 -14.94
N LEU A 211 -15.07 -2.76 -15.53
CA LEU A 211 -14.13 -1.89 -14.81
C LEU A 211 -14.83 -0.64 -14.26
N LEU A 212 -15.71 -0.02 -15.06
CA LEU A 212 -16.51 1.12 -14.63
C LEU A 212 -17.48 0.74 -13.50
N ASP A 213 -18.24 -0.35 -13.67
CA ASP A 213 -19.21 -0.82 -12.67
C ASP A 213 -18.53 -1.14 -11.33
N GLU A 214 -17.42 -1.89 -11.36
CA GLU A 214 -16.67 -2.22 -10.14
C GLU A 214 -16.13 -0.95 -9.47
N THR A 215 -15.52 -0.02 -10.22
CA THR A 215 -14.97 1.22 -9.66
C THR A 215 -16.07 2.08 -9.01
N MET A 216 -17.23 2.22 -9.66
CA MET A 216 -18.37 2.95 -9.12
C MET A 216 -18.97 2.27 -7.88
N GLY A 217 -19.08 0.94 -7.89
CA GLY A 217 -19.55 0.17 -6.74
C GLY A 217 -18.66 0.31 -5.50
N LYS A 218 -17.35 0.54 -5.68
CA LYS A 218 -16.42 0.79 -4.57
C LYS A 218 -16.69 2.10 -3.84
N CYS A 219 -17.24 3.11 -4.49
CA CYS A 219 -17.64 4.35 -3.82
C CYS A 219 -18.70 4.10 -2.74
N LEU A 220 -19.58 3.11 -2.93
CA LEU A 220 -20.59 2.71 -1.95
C LEU A 220 -20.03 1.71 -0.94
N SER A 221 -19.16 0.81 -1.40
CA SER A 221 -18.52 -0.20 -0.55
C SER A 221 -17.69 0.44 0.58
N VAL A 222 -16.97 1.53 0.30
CA VAL A 222 -16.18 2.25 1.32
C VAL A 222 -17.06 2.90 2.40
N GLN A 223 -18.32 3.21 2.08
CA GLN A 223 -19.31 3.71 3.02
C GLN A 223 -20.07 2.57 3.76
N GLY A 224 -19.71 1.31 3.51
CA GLY A 224 -20.44 0.15 4.05
C GLY A 224 -21.82 -0.06 3.42
N VAL A 225 -22.14 0.64 2.33
CA VAL A 225 -23.45 0.59 1.67
C VAL A 225 -23.49 -0.61 0.72
N ARG A 226 -24.47 -1.51 0.94
CA ARG A 226 -24.75 -2.64 0.04
C ARG A 226 -25.82 -2.23 -0.96
N ALA A 227 -25.41 -1.98 -2.20
CA ALA A 227 -26.30 -1.54 -3.26
C ALA A 227 -25.93 -2.22 -4.58
N PRO A 228 -26.75 -3.15 -5.11
CA PRO A 228 -26.57 -3.66 -6.47
C PRO A 228 -26.82 -2.58 -7.53
N THR A 229 -26.18 -2.75 -8.69
CA THR A 229 -26.39 -1.93 -9.88
C THR A 229 -27.79 -2.16 -10.42
N ALA A 230 -28.58 -1.09 -10.56
CA ALA A 230 -29.90 -1.12 -11.20
C ALA A 230 -29.86 -0.62 -12.64
N GLN A 231 -28.97 0.32 -12.95
CA GLN A 231 -28.75 0.82 -14.31
C GLN A 231 -27.28 1.21 -14.49
N LEU A 232 -26.75 0.91 -15.66
CA LEU A 232 -25.41 1.30 -16.09
C LEU A 232 -25.49 1.86 -17.52
N ASN A 233 -25.13 3.13 -17.71
CA ASN A 233 -25.02 3.76 -19.03
C ASN A 233 -23.54 4.08 -19.29
N VAL A 234 -22.95 3.43 -20.30
CA VAL A 234 -21.53 3.57 -20.65
C VAL A 234 -21.38 4.26 -21.99
N ARG A 235 -20.44 5.20 -22.08
CA ARG A 235 -20.01 5.84 -23.33
C ARG A 235 -18.54 5.52 -23.60
N PHE A 236 -18.27 5.02 -24.79
CA PHE A 236 -16.92 4.72 -25.27
C PHE A 236 -16.45 5.86 -26.16
N HIS A 237 -15.40 6.55 -25.74
CA HIS A 237 -14.86 7.72 -26.46
C HIS A 237 -13.66 7.35 -27.33
N LYS A 238 -12.78 6.48 -26.82
CA LYS A 238 -11.58 5.98 -27.49
C LYS A 238 -11.37 4.49 -27.18
N PRO A 239 -10.67 3.74 -28.05
CA PRO A 239 -10.34 2.35 -27.77
C PRO A 239 -9.41 2.24 -26.56
N MET A 240 -9.71 1.29 -25.67
CA MET A 240 -8.81 0.87 -24.60
C MET A 240 -7.93 -0.28 -25.12
N LEU A 241 -6.62 -0.10 -25.16
CA LEU A 241 -5.66 -1.03 -25.76
C LEU A 241 -5.11 -2.02 -24.72
N ILE A 242 -4.79 -3.23 -25.16
CA ILE A 242 -4.10 -4.22 -24.32
C ILE A 242 -2.66 -3.75 -24.05
N GLY A 243 -2.19 -3.94 -22.81
CA GLY A 243 -0.83 -3.60 -22.39
C GLY A 243 -0.60 -2.13 -22.04
N THR A 244 -1.55 -1.25 -22.37
CA THR A 244 -1.51 0.17 -22.00
C THR A 244 -2.08 0.36 -20.59
N GLU A 245 -1.49 1.26 -19.79
CA GLU A 245 -2.01 1.56 -18.45
C GLU A 245 -3.12 2.60 -18.50
N TYR A 246 -4.15 2.40 -17.68
CA TYR A 246 -5.31 3.27 -17.57
C TYR A 246 -5.62 3.57 -16.12
N ARG A 247 -6.08 4.80 -15.88
CA ARG A 247 -6.61 5.23 -14.59
C ARG A 247 -8.12 5.11 -14.58
N LEU A 248 -8.64 4.38 -13.61
CA LEU A 248 -10.06 4.28 -13.29
C LEU A 248 -10.37 5.29 -12.18
N ARG A 249 -11.44 6.07 -12.27
CA ARG A 249 -11.94 6.86 -11.14
C ARG A 249 -13.46 6.86 -11.08
N ALA A 250 -14.01 7.02 -9.89
CA ALA A 250 -15.44 7.20 -9.69
C ALA A 250 -15.76 8.02 -8.44
N ARG A 251 -16.94 8.62 -8.45
CA ARG A 251 -17.48 9.39 -7.33
C ARG A 251 -18.99 9.32 -7.28
N ILE A 252 -19.54 9.43 -6.08
CA ILE A 252 -20.98 9.56 -5.89
C ILE A 252 -21.38 10.99 -6.27
N THR A 253 -22.39 11.12 -7.13
CA THR A 253 -22.90 12.41 -7.58
C THR A 253 -24.17 12.81 -6.83
N GLU A 254 -24.99 11.84 -6.42
CA GLU A 254 -26.21 12.09 -5.65
C GLU A 254 -26.58 10.86 -4.81
N GLN A 255 -27.07 11.08 -3.58
CA GLN A 255 -27.72 10.04 -2.76
C GLN A 255 -29.08 10.54 -2.30
N ARG A 256 -30.13 9.81 -2.68
CA ARG A 256 -31.52 10.13 -2.31
C ARG A 256 -32.28 8.88 -1.90
N GLY A 257 -32.46 8.72 -0.59
CA GLY A 257 -33.09 7.53 -0.01
C GLY A 257 -32.28 6.29 -0.37
N ARG A 258 -32.88 5.37 -1.15
CA ARG A 258 -32.20 4.14 -1.61
C ARG A 258 -31.45 4.31 -2.93
N LYS A 259 -31.60 5.44 -3.62
CA LYS A 259 -31.00 5.68 -4.94
C LYS A 259 -29.64 6.34 -4.76
N ASN A 260 -28.60 5.73 -5.32
CA ASN A 260 -27.26 6.29 -5.36
C ASN A 260 -26.86 6.46 -6.83
N LEU A 261 -26.69 7.71 -7.27
CA LEU A 261 -26.15 8.02 -8.58
C LEU A 261 -24.64 8.17 -8.45
N VAL A 262 -23.92 7.43 -9.28
CA VAL A 262 -22.46 7.37 -9.28
C VAL A 262 -21.99 7.62 -10.71
N HIS A 263 -20.93 8.41 -10.83
CA HIS A 263 -20.25 8.65 -12.11
C HIS A 263 -18.85 8.08 -12.04
N GLY A 264 -18.43 7.42 -13.12
CA GLY A 264 -17.11 6.82 -13.25
C GLY A 264 -16.52 7.06 -14.61
N GLU A 265 -15.20 7.00 -14.70
CA GLU A 265 -14.48 7.20 -15.95
C GLU A 265 -13.15 6.44 -15.98
N ILE A 266 -12.70 6.21 -17.21
CA ILE A 266 -11.42 5.60 -17.53
C ILE A 266 -10.66 6.61 -18.39
N ARG A 267 -9.46 6.97 -17.94
CA ARG A 267 -8.55 7.86 -18.65
C ARG A 267 -7.23 7.14 -18.93
N LEU A 268 -6.50 7.60 -19.93
CA LEU A 268 -5.16 7.10 -20.20
C LEU A 268 -4.22 7.37 -19.00
N GLY A 269 -3.36 6.42 -18.65
CA GLY A 269 -2.55 6.48 -17.44
C GLY A 269 -1.48 7.57 -17.46
N ASP A 270 -0.76 7.69 -18.59
CA ASP A 270 0.32 8.67 -18.80
C ASP A 270 -0.17 10.05 -19.27
N ASP A 271 -1.34 10.11 -19.92
CA ASP A 271 -2.03 11.35 -20.26
C ASP A 271 -3.49 11.35 -19.75
N PRO A 272 -3.72 11.79 -18.50
CA PRO A 272 -5.05 11.89 -17.94
C PRO A 272 -5.97 12.87 -18.67
N SER A 273 -5.52 13.68 -19.63
CA SER A 273 -6.44 14.49 -20.43
C SER A 273 -7.29 13.62 -21.36
N VAL A 274 -6.79 12.44 -21.74
CA VAL A 274 -7.41 11.53 -22.69
C VAL A 274 -8.48 10.67 -22.01
N LEU A 275 -9.75 11.01 -22.25
CA LEU A 275 -10.90 10.19 -21.84
C LEU A 275 -11.08 8.98 -22.77
N ILE A 276 -11.17 7.79 -22.19
CA ILE A 276 -11.34 6.51 -22.89
C ILE A 276 -12.79 6.08 -22.84
N ALA A 277 -13.38 6.06 -21.65
CA ALA A 277 -14.77 5.75 -21.42
C ALA A 277 -15.28 6.46 -20.18
N GLU A 278 -16.58 6.68 -20.11
CA GLU A 278 -17.27 7.18 -18.92
C GLU A 278 -18.58 6.43 -18.71
N ALA A 279 -19.08 6.44 -17.49
CA ALA A 279 -20.38 5.88 -17.15
C ALA A 279 -21.11 6.68 -16.10
N SER A 280 -22.43 6.63 -16.18
CA SER A 280 -23.34 7.01 -15.09
C SER A 280 -24.16 5.79 -14.70
N ALA A 281 -24.22 5.51 -13.41
CA ALA A 281 -24.89 4.35 -12.87
C ALA A 281 -25.84 4.71 -11.72
N LEU A 282 -26.93 3.95 -11.62
CA LEU A 282 -27.85 3.96 -10.49
C LEU A 282 -27.66 2.68 -9.70
N PHE A 283 -27.32 2.81 -8.42
CA PHE A 283 -27.25 1.71 -7.47
C PHE A 283 -28.38 1.84 -6.45
N ILE A 284 -29.01 0.73 -6.09
CA ILE A 284 -30.16 0.71 -5.16
C ILE A 284 -29.76 0.03 -3.85
N THR A 285 -29.74 0.78 -2.74
CA THR A 285 -29.44 0.24 -1.41
C THR A 285 -30.44 -0.86 -1.04
N LEU A 286 -29.94 -2.00 -0.55
CA LEU A 286 -30.77 -3.09 -0.03
C LEU A 286 -31.47 -2.65 1.26
N GLN A 287 -32.68 -3.14 1.48
CA GLN A 287 -33.35 -3.02 2.78
C GLN A 287 -32.92 -4.20 3.64
N ASN A 288 -32.58 -3.92 4.90
CA ASN A 288 -32.44 -4.95 5.92
C ASN A 288 -33.80 -5.54 6.27
#